data_AF-A0AB39P1G9-F1
#
_entry.id   AF-A0AB39P1G9-F1
#
_cell.length_a   1.000
_cell.length_b   1.000
_cell.length_c   1.000
_cell.angle_alpha   90.00
_cell.angle_beta   90.00
_cell.angle_gamma   90.00
#
_symmetry.space_group_name_H-M   'P 1'
#
loop_
_entity.id
_entity.type
_entity.pdbx_description
1 polymer ?
#
loop_
_entity_poly.entity_id
_entity_poly.type
_entity_poly.pdbx_seq_one_letter_code
_entity_poly.pdbx_strand_id
1 'polypeptide(L)'
;MALLAEYSVSATPGRCTVEVYDADAYLGDGAALKAAEQQVVAGNGYHLYLLSLQPAIDVTVTIRIWDSPPTPPADAEGHTPVTLESATGTLVVNQLTFGPAGEMPLPRPGVYEGHAWWTGRQAAADYYATFFDQDTDDWPLEQIQQFWNQCPADERYVLDLAYTREPEPDEEEDEDEEF
;
A
#
# COMPACT_ATOMS: atom_id res chain seq x y z
N MET A 1 -10.25 -21.73 -0.75
CA MET A 1 -9.73 -20.44 -1.22
C MET A 1 -8.99 -20.68 -2.52
N ALA A 2 -9.42 -20.02 -3.58
CA ALA A 2 -8.83 -19.99 -4.90
C ALA A 2 -8.36 -18.56 -5.19
N LEU A 3 -7.10 -18.42 -5.60
CA LEU A 3 -6.54 -17.16 -6.05
C LEU A 3 -7.12 -16.84 -7.43
N LEU A 4 -7.74 -15.67 -7.56
CA LEU A 4 -8.40 -15.19 -8.78
C LEU A 4 -7.49 -14.25 -9.57
N ALA A 5 -6.74 -13.39 -8.87
CA ALA A 5 -5.77 -12.48 -9.47
C ALA A 5 -4.67 -12.12 -8.47
N GLU A 6 -3.48 -11.84 -8.96
CA GLU A 6 -2.33 -11.38 -8.18
C GLU A 6 -1.55 -10.34 -8.97
N TYR A 7 -1.11 -9.30 -8.28
CA TYR A 7 -0.25 -8.25 -8.80
C TYR A 7 0.79 -7.89 -7.73
N SER A 8 2.04 -7.71 -8.15
CA SER A 8 3.11 -7.26 -7.26
C SER A 8 3.93 -6.17 -7.94
N VAL A 9 4.30 -5.16 -7.17
CA VAL A 9 5.10 -4.03 -7.64
C VAL A 9 6.10 -3.59 -6.57
N SER A 10 7.27 -3.14 -7.02
CA SER A 10 8.27 -2.48 -6.17
C SER A 10 7.91 -1.00 -6.02
N ALA A 11 7.89 -0.49 -4.79
CA ALA A 11 7.56 0.90 -4.50
C ALA A 11 8.54 1.48 -3.49
N THR A 12 9.11 2.65 -3.77
CA THR A 12 9.90 3.41 -2.80
C THR A 12 8.96 4.16 -1.84
N PRO A 13 9.04 3.96 -0.51
CA PRO A 13 8.13 4.57 0.46
C PRO A 13 8.43 6.06 0.67
N GLY A 14 7.86 6.92 -0.19
CA GLY A 14 8.02 8.38 -0.08
C GLY A 14 7.51 8.90 1.27
N ARG A 15 8.41 9.54 2.05
CA ARG A 15 8.14 9.93 3.45
C ARG A 15 7.67 8.76 4.33
N CYS A 16 8.23 7.58 4.11
CA CYS A 16 7.86 6.33 4.78
C CYS A 16 6.44 5.82 4.44
N THR A 17 5.82 6.31 3.37
CA THR A 17 4.44 5.96 3.00
C THR A 17 4.37 5.40 1.58
N VAL A 18 3.61 4.32 1.43
CA VAL A 18 3.06 3.84 0.15
C VAL A 18 1.54 3.87 0.24
N GLU A 19 0.87 4.14 -0.86
CA GLU A 19 -0.58 4.31 -0.94
C GLU A 19 -1.18 3.28 -1.89
N VAL A 20 -2.39 2.80 -1.57
CA VAL A 20 -3.21 1.97 -2.47
C VAL A 20 -4.62 2.54 -2.51
N TYR A 21 -5.10 2.90 -3.70
CA TYR A 21 -6.41 3.54 -3.88
C TYR A 21 -7.04 3.19 -5.23
N ASP A 22 -8.34 3.42 -5.38
CA ASP A 22 -9.00 3.37 -6.70
C ASP A 22 -8.52 4.53 -7.59
N ALA A 23 -8.29 4.27 -8.89
CA ALA A 23 -7.84 5.26 -9.86
C ALA A 23 -8.63 6.59 -9.89
N ASP A 24 -9.90 6.62 -9.47
CA ASP A 24 -10.71 7.85 -9.35
C ASP A 24 -10.79 8.46 -7.94
N ALA A 25 -10.20 7.81 -6.93
CA ALA A 25 -10.36 8.21 -5.54
C ALA A 25 -9.81 9.61 -5.24
N TYR A 26 -10.55 10.38 -4.44
CA TYR A 26 -10.07 11.67 -3.94
C TYR A 26 -8.93 11.45 -2.92
N LEU A 27 -7.73 11.95 -3.24
CA LEU A 27 -6.53 11.76 -2.42
C LEU A 27 -6.47 12.74 -1.25
N GLY A 28 -5.97 12.26 -0.10
CA GLY A 28 -5.69 13.07 1.09
C GLY A 28 -6.70 12.87 2.21
N ASP A 29 -6.38 11.96 3.13
CA ASP A 29 -7.11 11.75 4.37
C ASP A 29 -6.15 11.70 5.55
N GLY A 30 -6.04 12.82 6.26
CA GLY A 30 -5.16 12.94 7.42
C GLY A 30 -5.58 12.07 8.62
N ALA A 31 -6.86 11.70 8.73
CA ALA A 31 -7.32 10.81 9.80
C ALA A 31 -6.91 9.37 9.52
N ALA A 32 -7.07 8.91 8.29
CA ALA A 32 -6.61 7.59 7.84
C ALA A 32 -5.08 7.47 7.93
N LEU A 33 -4.34 8.50 7.52
CA LEU A 33 -2.87 8.50 7.66
C LEU A 33 -2.44 8.40 9.13
N LYS A 34 -3.10 9.16 10.03
CA LYS A 34 -2.85 9.09 11.48
C LYS A 34 -3.22 7.73 12.08
N ALA A 35 -4.24 7.07 11.56
CA ALA A 35 -4.58 5.71 11.98
C ALA A 35 -3.48 4.72 11.53
N ALA A 36 -2.93 4.89 10.33
CA ALA A 36 -1.85 4.06 9.82
C ALA A 36 -0.57 4.19 10.67
N GLU A 37 -0.29 5.35 11.26
CA GLU A 37 0.82 5.53 12.22
C GLU A 37 0.73 4.58 13.42
N GLN A 38 -0.47 4.13 13.77
CA GLN A 38 -0.71 3.20 14.88
C GLN A 38 -0.88 1.76 14.40
N GLN A 39 -1.45 1.55 13.22
CA GLN A 39 -1.87 0.25 12.71
C GLN A 39 -0.99 -0.31 11.59
N VAL A 40 0.02 0.45 11.16
CA VAL A 40 0.89 0.21 9.99
C VAL A 40 0.17 0.35 8.65
N VAL A 41 -1.02 -0.23 8.54
CA VAL A 41 -1.92 -0.06 7.40
C VAL A 41 -3.26 0.46 7.90
N ALA A 42 -3.78 1.53 7.31
CA ALA A 42 -5.13 2.02 7.58
C ALA A 42 -5.66 2.80 6.38
N GLY A 43 -6.99 2.93 6.31
CA GLY A 43 -7.64 3.64 5.22
C GLY A 43 -9.05 4.09 5.57
N ASN A 44 -9.69 4.74 4.61
CA ASN A 44 -11.04 5.27 4.75
C ASN A 44 -12.09 4.51 3.92
N GLY A 45 -11.73 3.35 3.40
CA GLY A 45 -12.57 2.56 2.49
C GLY A 45 -12.25 2.79 1.02
N TYR A 46 -11.65 3.91 0.62
CA TYR A 46 -11.28 4.18 -0.79
C TYR A 46 -9.77 4.26 -1.01
N HIS A 47 -9.04 4.54 0.08
CA HIS A 47 -7.62 4.76 0.07
C HIS A 47 -6.99 4.16 1.32
N LEU A 48 -5.96 3.33 1.14
CA LEU A 48 -5.13 2.73 2.17
C LEU A 48 -3.72 3.35 2.17
N TYR A 49 -3.22 3.66 3.35
CA TYR A 49 -1.83 4.05 3.60
C TYR A 49 -1.09 2.87 4.22
N LEU A 50 0.12 2.59 3.71
CA LEU A 50 1.02 1.55 4.18
C LEU A 50 2.32 2.21 4.64
N LEU A 51 2.62 2.10 5.94
CA LEU A 51 3.75 2.80 6.52
C LEU A 51 4.98 1.92 6.67
N SER A 52 6.05 2.28 5.99
CA SER A 52 7.38 1.78 6.26
C SER A 52 8.01 2.48 7.48
N LEU A 53 9.05 1.87 8.02
CA LEU A 53 9.92 2.49 9.03
C LEU A 53 11.12 3.21 8.38
N GLN A 54 11.28 3.09 7.06
CA GLN A 54 12.35 3.69 6.29
C GLN A 54 11.78 4.34 5.00
N PRO A 55 12.43 5.38 4.43
CA PRO A 55 11.86 6.14 3.31
C PRO A 55 12.51 5.88 1.93
N ALA A 56 13.48 4.97 1.82
CA ALA A 56 14.44 4.96 0.69
C ALA A 56 14.67 3.61 0.04
N ILE A 57 14.56 2.52 0.79
CA ILE A 57 14.69 1.15 0.32
C ILE A 57 13.32 0.74 -0.24
N ASP A 58 13.32 0.16 -1.44
CA ASP A 58 12.11 -0.32 -2.07
C ASP A 58 11.41 -1.39 -1.23
N VAL A 59 10.08 -1.34 -1.22
CA VAL A 59 9.20 -2.34 -0.60
C VAL A 59 8.38 -3.03 -1.67
N THR A 60 8.04 -4.30 -1.44
CA THR A 60 7.14 -5.04 -2.33
C THR A 60 5.70 -4.87 -1.87
N VAL A 61 4.83 -4.30 -2.71
CA VAL A 61 3.38 -4.30 -2.48
C VAL A 61 2.75 -5.37 -3.35
N THR A 62 2.00 -6.28 -2.73
CA THR A 62 1.29 -7.37 -3.42
C THR A 62 -0.21 -7.28 -3.15
N ILE A 63 -1.02 -7.26 -4.20
CA ILE A 63 -2.48 -7.27 -4.11
C ILE A 63 -2.97 -8.60 -4.67
N ARG A 64 -3.74 -9.34 -3.88
CA ARG A 64 -4.26 -10.66 -4.22
C ARG A 64 -5.76 -10.69 -4.03
N ILE A 65 -6.46 -11.08 -5.10
CA ILE A 65 -7.91 -11.24 -5.11
C ILE A 65 -8.24 -12.72 -5.00
N TRP A 66 -9.04 -13.07 -4.01
CA TRP A 66 -9.46 -14.43 -3.69
C TRP A 66 -10.98 -14.57 -3.82
N ASP A 67 -11.45 -15.80 -3.95
CA ASP A 67 -12.86 -16.14 -3.71
C ASP A 67 -13.26 -15.96 -2.23
N SER A 68 -12.31 -16.20 -1.33
CA SER A 68 -12.38 -16.00 0.12
C SER A 68 -10.94 -15.82 0.64
N PRO A 69 -10.62 -14.75 1.39
CA PRO A 69 -9.24 -14.45 1.74
C PRO A 69 -8.65 -15.53 2.66
N PRO A 70 -7.37 -15.92 2.48
CA PRO A 70 -6.65 -16.74 3.44
C PRO A 70 -6.55 -16.07 4.80
N THR A 71 -6.28 -16.86 5.84
CA THR A 71 -5.74 -16.33 7.08
C THR A 71 -4.34 -15.78 6.83
N PRO A 72 -3.97 -14.62 7.41
CA PRO A 72 -2.61 -14.10 7.33
C PRO A 72 -1.56 -15.15 7.76
N PRO A 73 -0.37 -15.17 7.15
CA PRO A 73 0.70 -16.07 7.53
C PRO A 73 1.10 -15.92 9.01
N ALA A 74 1.48 -17.02 9.65
CA ALA A 74 1.85 -17.02 11.07
C ALA A 74 3.17 -16.29 11.36
N ASP A 75 4.00 -16.10 10.34
CA ASP A 75 5.27 -15.38 10.35
C ASP A 75 5.13 -13.90 9.94
N ALA A 76 3.90 -13.42 9.69
CA ALA A 76 3.65 -11.99 9.51
C ALA A 76 4.04 -11.21 10.77
N GLU A 77 4.73 -10.07 10.59
CA GLU A 77 5.05 -9.16 11.70
C GLU A 77 3.80 -8.52 12.29
N GLY A 78 2.77 -8.36 11.46
CA GLY A 78 1.46 -7.91 11.87
C GLY A 78 0.46 -8.00 10.72
N HIS A 79 -0.81 -7.86 11.06
CA HIS A 79 -1.91 -7.80 10.11
C HIS A 79 -3.06 -6.96 10.65
N THR A 80 -3.90 -6.44 9.76
CA THR A 80 -5.14 -5.75 10.11
C THR A 80 -6.22 -6.06 9.08
N PRO A 81 -7.51 -6.15 9.48
CA PRO A 81 -8.59 -6.15 8.51
C PRO A 81 -8.57 -4.84 7.70
N VAL A 82 -8.95 -4.93 6.43
CA VAL A 82 -9.06 -3.78 5.52
C VAL A 82 -10.30 -3.92 4.63
N THR A 83 -10.83 -2.78 4.24
CA THR A 83 -11.86 -2.63 3.22
C THR A 83 -11.37 -1.64 2.19
N LEU A 84 -11.57 -1.96 0.91
CA LEU A 84 -11.22 -1.11 -0.21
C LEU A 84 -12.31 -1.19 -1.27
N GLU A 85 -12.92 -0.05 -1.56
CA GLU A 85 -13.85 0.14 -2.65
C GLU A 85 -13.08 0.61 -3.89
N SER A 86 -13.38 -0.05 -5.01
CA SER A 86 -12.81 0.28 -6.30
C SER A 86 -13.93 0.43 -7.33
N ALA A 87 -14.44 1.66 -7.49
CA ALA A 87 -15.51 1.99 -8.42
C ALA A 87 -15.07 1.86 -9.88
N THR A 88 -13.81 2.17 -10.20
CA THR A 88 -13.27 1.98 -11.56
C THR A 88 -12.86 0.54 -11.84
N GLY A 89 -12.66 -0.27 -10.79
CA GLY A 89 -12.05 -1.59 -10.89
C GLY A 89 -10.55 -1.54 -11.21
N THR A 90 -9.88 -0.42 -10.95
CA THR A 90 -8.42 -0.29 -11.09
C THR A 90 -7.83 0.26 -9.81
N LEU A 91 -6.91 -0.49 -9.20
CA LEU A 91 -6.15 -0.03 -8.04
C LEU A 91 -4.80 0.53 -8.48
N VAL A 92 -4.41 1.65 -7.88
CA VAL A 92 -3.13 2.30 -8.08
C VAL A 92 -2.29 2.12 -6.82
N VAL A 93 -1.03 1.71 -7.00
CA VAL A 93 -0.01 1.75 -5.95
C VAL A 93 0.82 3.02 -6.15
N ASN A 94 0.77 3.96 -5.20
CA ASN A 94 1.42 5.26 -5.30
C ASN A 94 2.52 5.45 -4.25
N GLN A 95 3.60 6.10 -4.64
CA GLN A 95 4.81 6.28 -3.83
C GLN A 95 4.84 7.65 -3.11
N LEU A 96 3.68 8.25 -2.87
CA LEU A 96 3.44 9.60 -2.33
C LEU A 96 4.20 10.71 -3.06
N THR A 97 5.53 10.78 -2.88
CA THR A 97 6.42 11.78 -3.46
C THR A 97 6.84 11.46 -4.90
N PHE A 98 6.87 10.18 -5.28
CA PHE A 98 7.44 9.74 -6.58
C PHE A 98 6.39 9.41 -7.66
N GLY A 99 5.10 9.52 -7.34
CA GLY A 99 4.01 9.16 -8.24
C GLY A 99 3.71 7.65 -8.25
N PRO A 100 2.91 7.18 -9.22
CA PRO A 100 2.45 5.80 -9.26
C PRO A 100 3.60 4.83 -9.55
N ALA A 101 3.74 3.81 -8.71
CA ALA A 101 4.61 2.66 -8.96
C ALA A 101 3.99 1.69 -9.95
N GLY A 102 2.66 1.56 -9.93
CA GLY A 102 1.95 0.64 -10.80
C GLY A 102 0.43 0.64 -10.60
N GLU A 103 -0.23 -0.04 -11.52
CA GLU A 103 -1.69 -0.15 -11.57
C GLU A 103 -2.10 -1.61 -11.73
N MET A 104 -3.16 -2.01 -11.04
CA MET A 104 -3.73 -3.34 -11.09
C MET A 104 -5.19 -3.26 -11.56
N PRO A 105 -5.52 -3.80 -12.75
CA PRO A 105 -6.92 -4.05 -13.09
C PRO A 105 -7.47 -5.18 -12.22
N LEU A 106 -8.60 -4.93 -11.57
CA LEU A 106 -9.33 -5.91 -10.78
C LEU A 106 -10.21 -6.78 -11.69
N PRO A 107 -10.60 -7.99 -11.25
CA PRO A 107 -11.54 -8.82 -12.00
C PRO A 107 -12.89 -8.15 -12.30
N ARG A 108 -13.29 -7.19 -11.44
CA ARG A 108 -14.48 -6.34 -11.60
C ARG A 108 -14.40 -5.12 -10.66
N PRO A 109 -15.14 -4.04 -10.92
CA PRO A 109 -15.39 -3.01 -9.92
C PRO A 109 -16.15 -3.52 -8.69
N GLY A 110 -16.00 -2.85 -7.56
CA GLY A 110 -16.78 -3.04 -6.35
C GLY A 110 -15.99 -2.93 -5.05
N VAL A 111 -16.63 -3.36 -3.96
CA VAL A 111 -16.04 -3.37 -2.62
C VAL A 111 -15.36 -4.69 -2.36
N TYR A 112 -14.15 -4.58 -1.82
CA TYR A 112 -13.27 -5.68 -1.48
C TYR A 112 -12.95 -5.63 0.01
N GLU A 113 -13.08 -6.76 0.70
CA GLU A 113 -12.75 -6.90 2.11
C GLU A 113 -11.75 -8.03 2.32
N GLY A 114 -10.94 -7.89 3.36
CA GLY A 114 -9.98 -8.91 3.74
C GLY A 114 -8.97 -8.38 4.73
N HIS A 115 -7.69 -8.66 4.51
CA HIS A 115 -6.63 -8.29 5.43
C HIS A 115 -5.39 -7.77 4.71
N ALA A 116 -4.77 -6.77 5.31
CA ALA A 116 -3.39 -6.40 5.03
C ALA A 116 -2.48 -7.11 6.03
N TRP A 117 -1.33 -7.60 5.57
CA TRP A 117 -0.27 -8.11 6.43
C TRP A 117 1.11 -7.72 5.89
N TRP A 118 2.12 -7.72 6.75
CA TRP A 118 3.46 -7.24 6.38
C TRP A 118 4.57 -8.05 7.06
N THR A 119 5.75 -8.00 6.45
CA THR A 119 7.00 -8.56 7.00
C THR A 119 8.19 -7.71 6.56
N GLY A 120 9.32 -7.84 7.27
CA GLY A 120 10.59 -7.24 6.89
C GLY A 120 10.75 -5.77 7.27
N ARG A 121 9.76 -5.15 7.93
CA ARG A 121 9.80 -3.70 8.23
C ARG A 121 10.94 -3.35 9.16
N GLN A 122 11.08 -4.10 10.25
CA GLN A 122 12.14 -3.82 11.22
C GLN A 122 13.52 -4.12 10.64
N ALA A 123 13.67 -5.22 9.90
CA ALA A 123 14.94 -5.59 9.28
C ALA A 123 15.40 -4.56 8.23
N ALA A 124 14.47 -4.03 7.41
CA ALA A 124 14.78 -2.96 6.47
C ALA A 124 15.12 -1.65 7.18
N ALA A 125 14.42 -1.31 8.26
CA ALA A 125 14.71 -0.14 9.08
C ALA A 125 16.09 -0.22 9.75
N ASP A 126 16.44 -1.39 10.30
CA ASP A 126 17.72 -1.62 10.94
C ASP A 126 18.87 -1.49 9.92
N TYR A 127 18.68 -2.04 8.71
CA TYR A 127 19.63 -1.84 7.62
C TYR A 127 19.71 -0.36 7.21
N TYR A 128 18.57 0.32 7.06
CA TYR A 128 18.53 1.74 6.74
C TYR A 128 19.29 2.59 7.76
N ALA A 129 19.14 2.29 9.05
CA ALA A 129 19.83 2.99 10.13
C ALA A 129 21.36 2.87 10.03
N THR A 130 21.88 1.73 9.55
CA THR A 130 23.33 1.52 9.41
C THR A 130 23.99 2.48 8.40
N PHE A 131 23.21 3.11 7.53
CA PHE A 131 23.71 4.17 6.64
C PHE A 131 24.22 5.37 7.44
N PHE A 132 23.54 5.75 8.52
CA PHE A 132 23.93 6.91 9.33
C PHE A 132 25.13 6.64 10.25
N ASP A 133 25.49 5.38 10.45
CA ASP A 133 26.70 4.99 11.17
C ASP A 133 27.95 4.99 10.27
N GLN A 134 27.77 5.16 8.96
CA GLN A 134 28.85 5.21 7.97
C GLN A 134 29.29 6.64 7.67
N ASP A 135 30.56 6.80 7.29
CA ASP A 135 31.08 8.07 6.75
C ASP A 135 30.67 8.18 5.27
N THR A 136 29.45 8.71 5.04
CA THR A 136 28.82 8.80 3.72
C THR A 136 28.82 10.20 3.12
N ASP A 137 29.49 11.17 3.76
CA ASP A 137 29.41 12.60 3.40
C ASP A 137 29.83 12.87 1.94
N ASP A 138 30.79 12.10 1.43
CA ASP A 138 31.31 12.24 0.06
C ASP A 138 30.71 11.24 -0.94
N TRP A 139 29.68 10.48 -0.54
CA TRP A 139 29.11 9.46 -1.43
C TRP A 139 28.29 10.11 -2.56
N PRO A 140 28.54 9.73 -3.84
CA PRO A 140 27.67 10.12 -4.93
C PRO A 140 26.30 9.40 -4.82
N LEU A 141 25.28 9.98 -5.45
CA LEU A 141 23.91 9.44 -5.41
C LEU A 141 23.84 7.99 -5.90
N GLU A 142 24.62 7.61 -6.91
CA GLU A 142 24.63 6.23 -7.42
C GLU A 142 25.14 5.24 -6.37
N GLN A 143 26.11 5.65 -5.53
CA GLN A 143 26.62 4.81 -4.45
C GLN A 143 25.61 4.66 -3.33
N ILE A 144 24.88 5.74 -3.00
CA ILE A 144 23.77 5.72 -2.04
C ILE A 144 22.67 4.76 -2.53
N GLN A 145 22.27 4.87 -3.80
CA GLN A 145 21.29 3.95 -4.39
C GLN A 145 21.77 2.50 -4.40
N GLN A 146 23.04 2.27 -4.73
CA GLN A 146 23.62 0.92 -4.70
C GLN A 146 23.59 0.32 -3.29
N PHE A 147 23.84 1.13 -2.26
CA PHE A 147 23.75 0.69 -0.87
C PHE A 147 22.33 0.27 -0.49
N TRP A 148 21.30 1.03 -0.89
CA TRP A 148 19.90 0.65 -0.66
C TRP A 148 19.53 -0.65 -1.37
N ASN A 149 19.98 -0.85 -2.60
CA ASN A 149 19.74 -2.07 -3.38
C ASN A 149 20.45 -3.31 -2.81
N GLN A 150 21.36 -3.14 -1.84
CA GLN A 150 22.05 -4.23 -1.14
C GLN A 150 21.35 -4.64 0.17
N CYS A 151 20.24 -3.98 0.53
CA CYS A 151 19.46 -4.36 1.70
C CYS A 151 19.06 -5.85 1.59
N PRO A 152 19.44 -6.70 2.56
CA PRO A 152 19.10 -8.12 2.52
C PRO A 152 17.66 -8.38 2.99
N ALA A 153 17.00 -7.38 3.58
CA ALA A 153 15.62 -7.49 4.03
C ALA A 153 14.66 -7.33 2.86
N ASP A 154 13.63 -8.17 2.85
CA ASP A 154 12.51 -8.08 1.92
C ASP A 154 11.29 -7.52 2.67
N GLU A 155 11.23 -6.18 2.74
CA GLU A 155 10.07 -5.50 3.30
C GLU A 155 8.90 -5.61 2.31
N ARG A 156 7.80 -6.22 2.76
CA ARG A 156 6.63 -6.45 1.93
C ARG A 156 5.33 -6.13 2.66
N TYR A 157 4.37 -5.67 1.88
CA TYR A 157 2.98 -5.49 2.28
C TYR A 157 2.08 -6.27 1.34
N VAL A 158 1.15 -7.03 1.89
CA VAL A 158 0.26 -7.87 1.10
C VAL A 158 -1.19 -7.62 1.46
N LEU A 159 -2.00 -7.32 0.47
CA LEU A 159 -3.44 -7.18 0.57
C LEU A 159 -4.10 -8.47 0.05
N ASP A 160 -4.68 -9.25 0.96
CA ASP A 160 -5.51 -10.40 0.62
C ASP A 160 -6.97 -10.00 0.70
N LEU A 161 -7.60 -9.87 -0.47
CA LEU A 161 -8.93 -9.27 -0.62
C LEU A 161 -9.89 -10.23 -1.31
N ALA A 162 -11.18 -10.13 -0.99
CA ALA A 162 -12.25 -10.79 -1.72
C ALA A 162 -13.38 -9.80 -2.00
N TYR A 163 -13.98 -9.94 -3.18
CA TYR A 163 -15.13 -9.14 -3.55
C TYR A 163 -16.32 -9.43 -2.62
N THR A 164 -16.97 -8.40 -2.11
CA THR A 164 -18.13 -8.53 -1.21
C THR A 164 -19.41 -7.99 -1.83
N ARG A 165 -19.36 -6.83 -2.49
CA ARG A 165 -20.53 -6.16 -3.07
C ARG A 165 -20.17 -5.17 -4.18
N GLU A 166 -21.19 -4.70 -4.89
CA GLU A 166 -21.09 -3.59 -5.86
C GLU A 166 -20.67 -2.29 -5.14
N PRO A 167 -20.04 -1.34 -5.87
CA PRO A 167 -19.67 -0.05 -5.31
C PRO A 167 -20.93 0.72 -4.90
N GLU A 168 -20.78 1.65 -3.95
CA GLU A 168 -21.87 2.57 -3.64
C GLU A 168 -22.06 3.51 -4.84
N PRO A 169 -23.31 3.82 -5.23
CA PRO A 169 -23.52 4.82 -6.27
C PRO A 169 -22.95 6.15 -5.76
N ASP A 170 -22.24 6.87 -6.62
CA ASP A 170 -21.90 8.26 -6.33
C ASP A 170 -23.21 8.98 -6.02
N GLU A 171 -23.31 9.58 -4.82
CA GLU A 171 -24.35 10.55 -4.55
C GLU A 171 -24.07 11.72 -5.49
N GLU A 172 -24.65 11.69 -6.70
CA GLU A 172 -24.75 12.88 -7.54
C GLU A 172 -25.32 13.98 -6.62
N GLU A 173 -24.57 15.07 -6.43
CA GLU A 173 -25.13 16.27 -5.85
C GLU A 173 -26.34 16.60 -6.71
N ASP A 174 -27.54 16.31 -6.20
CA ASP A 174 -28.79 16.85 -6.72
C ASP A 174 -28.65 18.38 -6.60
N GLU A 175 -28.00 19.01 -7.57
CA GLU A 175 -28.16 20.41 -7.89
C GLU A 175 -29.60 20.55 -8.38
N ASP A 176 -30.52 20.61 -7.42
CA ASP A 176 -31.81 21.25 -7.58
C ASP A 176 -31.54 22.72 -7.97
N GLU A 177 -31.27 22.96 -9.26
CA GLU A 177 -31.35 24.28 -9.88
C GLU A 177 -32.82 24.74 -9.85
N GLU A 178 -33.28 25.21 -8.69
CA GLU A 178 -34.50 26.00 -8.59
C GLU A 178 -34.16 27.48 -8.83
N PHE A 179 -34.26 27.94 -10.09
CA PHE A 179 -34.44 29.36 -10.43
C PHE A 179 -35.36 29.58 -11.63
#